data_AF-A0A6N8ZXT0-F1
#
_entry.id   AF-A0A6N8ZXT0-F1
#
_cell.length_a   1.000
_cell.length_b   1.000
_cell.length_c   1.000
_cell.angle_alpha   90.00
_cell.angle_beta   90.00
_cell.angle_gamma   90.00
#
_symmetry.space_group_name_H-M   'P 1'
#
loop_
_entity.id
_entity.type
_entity.pdbx_description
1 polymer ?
#
loop_
_entity_poly.entity_id
_entity_poly.type
_entity_poly.pdbx_seq_one_letter_code
_entity_poly.pdbx_strand_id
1 'polypeptide(L)'
;MAGPVHVPITSDAALFDRAVELGRDLLWYHTWGERFQPEGAGSVLPEGTTREVTPIVCYPDQIHYTAEDQLLHVGTGRFAPVSPEVYNFEVSGLKVLRSWLGYRMLKGQRSGLDDIRPAQWVFTEELLRVITILQHTVDVTPSAAQLLEEIVNGPLIPTSDLPTPTEAERKPPRL
;
A
#
# COMPACT_ATOMS: atom_id res chain seq x y z
N MET A 1 18.79 -1.65 -17.20
CA MET A 1 18.93 -0.59 -16.18
C MET A 1 17.75 0.34 -16.36
N ALA A 2 16.86 0.44 -15.37
CA ALA A 2 15.87 1.52 -15.39
C ALA A 2 16.65 2.83 -15.30
N GLY A 3 16.35 3.80 -16.18
CA GLY A 3 16.93 5.13 -16.11
C GLY A 3 16.57 5.82 -14.79
N PRO A 4 17.14 7.01 -14.52
CA PRO A 4 16.73 7.81 -13.37
C PRO A 4 15.21 8.03 -13.40
N VAL A 5 14.56 7.88 -12.24
CA VAL A 5 13.14 8.17 -12.08
C VAL A 5 12.95 9.67 -12.22
N HIS A 6 12.16 10.10 -13.21
CA HIS A 6 11.78 11.49 -13.39
C HIS A 6 10.42 11.73 -12.73
N VAL A 7 10.32 12.79 -11.93
CA VAL A 7 9.06 13.22 -11.32
C VAL A 7 8.58 14.46 -12.08
N PRO A 8 7.54 14.35 -12.93
CA PRO A 8 6.99 15.52 -13.62
C PRO A 8 6.30 16.44 -12.62
N ILE A 9 6.59 17.74 -12.69
CA ILE A 9 5.92 18.76 -11.88
C ILE A 9 5.13 19.63 -12.84
N THR A 10 3.80 19.57 -12.76
CA THR A 10 2.93 20.40 -13.61
C THR A 10 2.92 21.85 -13.14
N SER A 11 2.81 22.79 -14.09
CA SER A 11 2.52 24.20 -13.81
C SER A 11 1.02 24.54 -13.90
N ASP A 12 0.18 23.55 -14.24
CA ASP A 12 -1.28 23.66 -14.15
C ASP A 12 -1.72 23.42 -12.69
N ALA A 13 -2.24 24.46 -12.05
CA ALA A 13 -2.69 24.41 -10.67
C ALA A 13 -3.80 23.36 -10.44
N ALA A 14 -4.72 23.18 -11.39
CA ALA A 14 -5.83 22.24 -11.22
C ALA A 14 -5.35 20.78 -11.28
N LEU A 15 -4.39 20.47 -12.15
CA LEU A 15 -3.75 19.14 -12.18
C LEU A 15 -2.92 18.89 -10.92
N PHE A 16 -2.22 19.91 -10.42
CA PHE A 16 -1.47 19.83 -9.18
C PHE A 16 -2.40 19.52 -7.98
N ASP A 17 -3.48 20.26 -7.83
CA ASP A 17 -4.45 20.08 -6.74
C ASP A 17 -5.06 18.67 -6.76
N ARG A 18 -5.46 18.17 -7.93
CA ARG A 18 -5.95 16.78 -8.08
C ARG A 18 -4.92 15.74 -7.66
N ALA A 19 -3.64 15.94 -7.99
CA ALA A 19 -2.58 15.02 -7.60
C ALA A 19 -2.32 15.06 -6.08
N VAL A 20 -2.40 16.26 -5.48
CA VAL A 20 -2.31 16.43 -4.03
C VAL A 20 -3.48 15.72 -3.33
N GLU A 21 -4.71 15.89 -3.80
CA GLU A 21 -5.90 15.24 -3.24
C GLU A 21 -5.77 13.71 -3.27
N LEU A 22 -5.40 13.14 -4.42
CA LEU A 22 -5.12 11.70 -4.55
C LEU A 22 -4.01 11.24 -3.60
N GLY A 23 -2.92 12.01 -3.49
CA GLY A 23 -1.82 11.70 -2.58
C GLY A 23 -2.24 11.74 -1.11
N ARG A 24 -3.08 12.71 -0.72
CA ARG A 24 -3.63 12.81 0.65
C ARG A 24 -4.52 11.62 0.98
N ASP A 25 -5.37 11.23 0.05
CA ASP A 25 -6.24 10.06 0.18
C ASP A 25 -5.43 8.78 0.36
N LEU A 26 -4.45 8.51 -0.52
CA LEU A 26 -3.53 7.37 -0.36
C LEU A 26 -2.78 7.43 0.99
N LEU A 27 -2.25 8.60 1.37
CA LEU A 27 -1.56 8.75 2.66
C LEU A 27 -2.49 8.48 3.85
N TRP A 28 -3.76 8.85 3.78
CA TRP A 28 -4.73 8.57 4.84
C TRP A 28 -4.91 7.06 5.06
N TYR A 29 -5.10 6.30 3.98
CA TYR A 29 -5.17 4.83 4.06
C TYR A 29 -3.86 4.21 4.54
N HIS A 30 -2.73 4.62 3.97
CA HIS A 30 -1.41 4.02 4.26
C HIS A 30 -0.84 4.44 5.63
N THR A 31 -1.42 5.45 6.28
CA THR A 31 -1.16 5.81 7.68
C THR A 31 -2.24 5.33 8.63
N TRP A 32 -3.08 4.38 8.19
CA TRP A 32 -4.12 3.72 8.99
C TRP A 32 -5.15 4.69 9.57
N GLY A 33 -5.38 5.81 8.89
CA GLY A 33 -6.30 6.84 9.33
C GLY A 33 -5.68 7.95 10.18
N GLU A 34 -4.39 7.85 10.55
CA GLU A 34 -3.77 8.76 11.52
C GLU A 34 -3.33 10.10 10.94
N ARG A 35 -3.07 10.18 9.63
CA ARG A 35 -2.59 11.39 8.95
C ARG A 35 -3.44 11.67 7.71
N PHE A 36 -3.48 12.94 7.30
CA PHE A 36 -4.15 13.38 6.06
C PHE A 36 -5.64 13.02 5.95
N GLN A 37 -6.30 12.79 7.10
CA GLN A 37 -7.75 12.57 7.18
C GLN A 37 -8.53 13.63 6.37
N PRO A 38 -9.43 13.20 5.47
CA PRO A 38 -10.29 14.12 4.74
C PRO A 38 -11.18 14.92 5.70
N GLU A 39 -11.48 16.15 5.32
CA GLU A 39 -12.40 16.99 6.12
C GLU A 39 -13.78 16.33 6.19
N GLY A 40 -14.34 16.22 7.39
CA GLY A 40 -15.62 15.55 7.61
C GLY A 40 -15.57 14.01 7.58
N ALA A 41 -14.44 13.39 7.22
CA ALA A 41 -14.26 11.95 7.44
C ALA A 41 -14.14 11.66 8.95
N GLY A 42 -14.55 10.47 9.39
CA GLY A 42 -14.28 10.00 10.76
C GLY A 42 -12.81 9.59 10.94
N SER A 43 -12.41 9.30 12.18
CA SER A 43 -11.07 8.77 12.50
C SER A 43 -10.88 7.30 12.08
N VAL A 44 -11.88 6.69 11.47
CA VAL A 44 -11.91 5.28 11.08
C VAL A 44 -11.89 5.21 9.56
N LEU A 45 -11.00 4.39 9.02
CA LEU A 45 -10.95 4.13 7.58
C LEU A 45 -12.25 3.46 7.11
N PRO A 46 -12.70 3.73 5.87
CA PRO A 46 -13.83 3.01 5.29
C PRO A 46 -13.60 1.49 5.34
N GLU A 47 -14.67 0.73 5.59
CA GLU A 47 -14.59 -0.73 5.56
C GLU A 47 -14.34 -1.22 4.14
N GLY A 48 -13.37 -2.13 3.97
CA GLY A 48 -13.19 -2.87 2.73
C GLY A 48 -14.32 -3.87 2.49
N THR A 49 -14.26 -4.61 1.39
CA THR A 49 -15.29 -5.62 1.04
C THR A 49 -14.97 -7.00 1.59
N THR A 50 -13.71 -7.29 1.90
CA THR A 50 -13.30 -8.59 2.43
C THR A 50 -13.87 -8.82 3.83
N ARG A 51 -14.31 -10.05 4.09
CA ARG A 51 -14.75 -10.51 5.42
C ARG A 51 -14.03 -11.81 5.78
N GLU A 52 -13.94 -12.08 7.08
CA GLU A 52 -13.55 -13.40 7.59
C GLU A 52 -14.73 -14.35 7.40
N VAL A 53 -14.62 -15.25 6.43
CA VAL A 53 -15.62 -16.27 6.12
C VAL A 53 -15.52 -17.44 7.09
N THR A 54 -14.30 -17.77 7.51
CA THR A 54 -14.03 -18.81 8.50
C THR A 54 -12.92 -18.34 9.41
N PRO A 55 -13.08 -18.42 10.74
CA PRO A 55 -12.10 -17.90 11.67
C PRO A 55 -10.81 -18.72 11.70
N ILE A 56 -9.72 -18.05 12.04
CA ILE A 56 -8.45 -18.70 12.35
C ILE A 56 -8.51 -19.27 13.77
N VAL A 57 -8.48 -20.59 13.88
CA VAL A 57 -8.54 -21.32 15.16
C VAL A 57 -7.15 -21.76 15.61
N CYS A 58 -6.32 -22.19 14.66
CA CYS A 58 -4.93 -22.59 14.90
C CYS A 58 -3.98 -21.52 14.38
N TYR A 59 -2.84 -21.34 15.05
CA TYR A 59 -1.80 -20.42 14.59
C TYR A 59 -1.36 -20.82 13.15
N PRO A 60 -1.48 -19.92 12.16
CA PRO A 60 -1.33 -20.31 10.76
C PRO A 60 0.13 -20.61 10.40
N ASP A 61 0.31 -21.72 9.67
CA ASP A 61 1.60 -22.21 9.17
C ASP A 61 1.64 -22.31 7.64
N GLN A 62 0.51 -22.11 6.96
CA GLN A 62 0.37 -22.11 5.50
C GLN A 62 -0.55 -20.98 5.00
N ILE A 63 -0.25 -20.46 3.80
CA ILE A 63 -1.11 -19.54 3.04
C ILE A 63 -1.40 -20.18 1.70
N HIS A 64 -2.66 -20.11 1.26
CA HIS A 64 -3.06 -20.49 -0.09
C HIS A 64 -4.06 -19.45 -0.63
N TYR A 65 -4.18 -19.35 -1.95
CA TYR A 65 -5.12 -18.45 -2.60
C TYR A 65 -5.73 -19.15 -3.82
N THR A 66 -7.05 -19.04 -3.94
CA THR A 66 -7.84 -19.58 -5.04
C THR A 66 -8.43 -18.40 -5.81
N ALA A 67 -7.99 -18.21 -7.06
CA ALA A 67 -8.36 -17.02 -7.84
C ALA A 67 -9.81 -17.06 -8.32
N GLU A 68 -10.29 -18.27 -8.63
CA GLU A 68 -11.65 -18.54 -9.11
C GLU A 68 -12.70 -18.09 -8.09
N ASP A 69 -12.42 -18.34 -6.81
CA ASP A 69 -13.30 -18.00 -5.69
C ASP A 69 -12.92 -16.68 -4.98
N GLN A 70 -11.86 -16.00 -5.44
CA GLN A 70 -11.27 -14.83 -4.76
C GLN A 70 -11.04 -15.08 -3.26
N LEU A 71 -10.51 -16.27 -2.95
CA LEU A 71 -10.48 -16.80 -1.60
C LEU A 71 -9.05 -16.88 -1.08
N LEU A 72 -8.76 -16.16 0.00
CA LEU A 72 -7.51 -16.24 0.72
C LEU A 72 -7.64 -17.22 1.90
N HIS A 73 -6.78 -18.22 1.91
CA HIS A 73 -6.65 -19.19 2.99
C HIS A 73 -5.45 -18.84 3.87
N VAL A 74 -5.68 -18.75 5.18
CA VAL A 74 -4.63 -18.49 6.19
C VAL A 74 -4.77 -19.53 7.29
N GLY A 75 -3.99 -20.60 7.22
CA GLY A 75 -4.17 -21.78 8.07
C GLY A 75 -5.61 -22.33 7.96
N THR A 76 -6.34 -22.35 9.07
CA THR A 76 -7.76 -22.78 9.09
C THR A 76 -8.73 -21.69 8.65
N GLY A 77 -8.28 -20.43 8.58
CA GLY A 77 -9.13 -19.29 8.28
C GLY A 77 -9.29 -19.04 6.78
N ARG A 78 -10.38 -18.36 6.44
CA ARG A 78 -10.77 -18.05 5.06
C ARG A 78 -11.26 -16.61 4.98
N PHE A 79 -10.80 -15.88 3.98
CA PHE A 79 -11.12 -14.47 3.76
C PHE A 79 -11.56 -14.25 2.32
N ALA A 80 -12.72 -13.61 2.12
CA ALA A 80 -13.26 -13.31 0.81
C ALA A 80 -14.18 -12.08 0.82
N PRO A 81 -14.34 -11.40 -0.33
CA PRO A 81 -13.53 -11.55 -1.54
C PRO A 81 -12.14 -10.90 -1.37
N VAL A 82 -11.11 -11.50 -1.95
CA VAL A 82 -9.77 -10.90 -2.14
C VAL A 82 -9.47 -11.01 -3.61
N SER A 83 -9.45 -9.90 -4.34
CA SER A 83 -9.24 -9.95 -5.78
C SER A 83 -7.80 -10.40 -6.14
N PRO A 84 -7.58 -10.94 -7.35
CA PRO A 84 -6.23 -11.29 -7.80
C PRO A 84 -5.26 -10.10 -7.78
N GLU A 85 -5.73 -8.89 -8.08
CA GLU A 85 -4.94 -7.66 -8.07
C GLU A 85 -4.47 -7.33 -6.65
N VAL A 86 -5.36 -7.43 -5.66
CA VAL A 86 -5.04 -7.23 -4.24
C VAL A 86 -4.05 -8.29 -3.74
N TYR A 87 -4.29 -9.56 -4.06
CA TYR A 87 -3.42 -10.65 -3.63
C TYR A 87 -2.01 -10.57 -4.27
N ASN A 88 -1.93 -10.11 -5.52
CA ASN A 88 -0.69 -10.01 -6.27
C ASN A 88 -0.02 -8.63 -6.21
N PHE A 89 -0.63 -7.65 -5.52
CA PHE A 89 -0.10 -6.30 -5.38
C PHE A 89 1.35 -6.33 -4.90
N GLU A 90 2.20 -5.57 -5.59
CA GLU A 90 3.63 -5.54 -5.31
C GLU A 90 4.23 -4.15 -5.39
N VAL A 91 5.25 -3.93 -4.57
CA VAL A 91 6.09 -2.74 -4.61
C VAL A 91 7.52 -3.21 -4.73
N SER A 92 8.17 -2.86 -5.84
CA SER A 92 9.57 -3.25 -6.11
C SER A 92 9.83 -4.76 -5.98
N GLY A 93 8.89 -5.58 -6.47
CA GLY A 93 8.94 -7.05 -6.41
C GLY A 93 8.54 -7.68 -5.06
N LEU A 94 8.24 -6.86 -4.04
CA LEU A 94 7.72 -7.35 -2.76
C LEU A 94 6.21 -7.56 -2.86
N LYS A 95 5.75 -8.82 -2.79
CA LYS A 95 4.32 -9.17 -2.71
C LYS A 95 3.75 -8.78 -1.35
N VAL A 96 3.13 -7.61 -1.24
CA VAL A 96 2.83 -6.94 0.04
C VAL A 96 2.02 -7.82 1.00
N LEU A 97 0.86 -8.31 0.56
CA LEU A 97 -0.02 -9.14 1.41
C LEU A 97 0.65 -10.46 1.83
N ARG A 98 1.33 -11.12 0.89
CA ARG A 98 2.05 -12.38 1.14
C ARG A 98 3.21 -12.18 2.11
N SER A 99 3.98 -11.10 1.95
CA SER A 99 5.07 -10.77 2.86
C SER A 99 4.56 -10.42 4.25
N TRP A 100 3.51 -9.60 4.36
CA TRP A 100 2.90 -9.25 5.65
C TRP A 100 2.44 -10.50 6.43
N LEU A 101 1.75 -11.42 5.74
CA LEU A 101 1.34 -12.70 6.32
C LEU A 101 2.55 -13.56 6.67
N GLY A 102 3.50 -13.70 5.75
CA GLY A 102 4.70 -14.52 5.91
C GLY A 102 5.50 -14.18 7.16
N TYR A 103 5.64 -12.89 7.50
CA TYR A 103 6.31 -12.45 8.73
C TYR A 103 5.55 -12.80 10.02
N ARG A 104 4.22 -13.01 9.94
CA ARG A 104 3.36 -13.28 11.11
C ARG A 104 3.00 -14.75 11.29
N MET A 105 3.37 -15.61 10.32
CA MET A 105 3.13 -17.06 10.37
C MET A 105 4.11 -17.81 11.27
N LEU A 106 3.76 -19.05 11.62
CA LEU A 106 4.56 -19.91 12.50
C LEU A 106 6.03 -20.04 12.04
N LYS A 107 6.27 -20.11 10.72
CA LYS A 107 7.60 -20.27 10.09
C LYS A 107 8.25 -18.94 9.65
N GLY A 108 7.71 -17.78 10.04
CA GLY A 108 8.19 -16.45 9.61
C GLY A 108 9.50 -15.97 10.23
N GLN A 109 10.19 -16.80 11.02
CA GLN A 109 11.37 -16.44 11.82
C GLN A 109 12.56 -16.01 10.96
N ARG A 110 13.14 -14.85 11.27
CA ARG A 110 14.40 -14.37 10.69
C ARG A 110 15.39 -13.82 11.72
N SER A 111 15.00 -13.64 12.98
CA SER A 111 15.87 -13.16 14.07
C SER A 111 15.39 -13.59 15.47
N GLY A 112 16.26 -13.47 16.49
CA GLY A 112 15.92 -13.80 17.89
C GLY A 112 14.92 -12.84 18.57
N LEU A 113 14.62 -11.68 17.96
CA LEU A 113 13.51 -10.83 18.42
C LEU A 113 12.14 -11.39 17.98
N ASP A 114 12.12 -12.24 16.95
CA ASP A 114 10.89 -12.87 16.44
C ASP A 114 10.37 -14.00 17.37
N ASP A 115 11.13 -14.35 18.42
CA ASP A 115 10.69 -15.26 19.48
C ASP A 115 9.69 -14.59 20.43
N ILE A 116 9.64 -13.25 20.46
CA ILE A 116 8.64 -12.48 21.21
C ILE A 116 7.42 -12.27 20.30
N ARG A 117 6.53 -13.27 20.25
CA ARG A 117 5.29 -13.21 19.46
C ARG A 117 4.08 -13.68 20.27
N PRO A 118 2.86 -13.28 19.85
CA PRO A 118 1.64 -13.83 20.42
C PRO A 118 1.63 -15.37 20.32
N ALA A 119 1.19 -16.05 21.38
CA ALA A 119 1.06 -17.50 21.38
C ALA A 119 -0.11 -18.00 20.50
N GLN A 120 -1.05 -17.10 20.20
CA GLN A 120 -2.24 -17.34 19.37
C GLN A 120 -2.36 -16.26 18.30
N TRP A 121 -3.11 -16.53 17.25
CA TRP A 121 -3.37 -15.55 16.20
C TRP A 121 -4.22 -14.40 16.74
N VAL A 122 -3.73 -13.17 16.58
CA VAL A 122 -4.42 -11.94 17.02
C VAL A 122 -4.53 -10.89 15.91
N PHE A 123 -4.09 -11.22 14.70
CA PHE A 123 -3.90 -10.24 13.62
C PHE A 123 -5.06 -10.21 12.61
N THR A 124 -6.22 -10.81 12.91
CA THR A 124 -7.36 -10.86 11.97
C THR A 124 -7.83 -9.45 11.57
N GLU A 125 -8.03 -8.57 12.54
CA GLU A 125 -8.46 -7.19 12.25
C GLU A 125 -7.39 -6.42 11.47
N GLU A 126 -6.12 -6.60 11.81
CA GLU A 126 -5.00 -5.97 11.10
C GLU A 126 -4.89 -6.50 9.66
N LEU A 127 -5.12 -7.80 9.44
CA LEU A 127 -5.16 -8.41 8.10
C LEU A 127 -6.28 -7.82 7.26
N LEU A 128 -7.50 -7.72 7.79
CA LEU A 128 -8.62 -7.09 7.10
C LEU A 128 -8.33 -5.63 6.76
N ARG A 129 -7.65 -4.90 7.65
CA ARG A 129 -7.23 -3.52 7.42
C ARG A 129 -6.18 -3.42 6.30
N VAL A 130 -5.16 -4.28 6.30
CA VAL A 130 -4.17 -4.33 5.21
C VAL A 130 -4.85 -4.64 3.89
N ILE A 131 -5.76 -5.60 3.85
CA ILE A 131 -6.51 -5.94 2.63
C ILE A 131 -7.34 -4.73 2.17
N THR A 132 -8.01 -4.03 3.09
CA THR A 132 -8.79 -2.81 2.78
C THR A 132 -7.92 -1.71 2.16
N ILE A 133 -6.73 -1.47 2.71
CA ILE A 133 -5.79 -0.47 2.16
C ILE A 133 -5.35 -0.88 0.74
N LEU A 134 -5.07 -2.17 0.52
CA LEU A 134 -4.69 -2.68 -0.79
C LEU A 134 -5.84 -2.64 -1.80
N GLN A 135 -7.07 -2.94 -1.38
CA GLN A 135 -8.27 -2.78 -2.20
C GLN A 135 -8.38 -1.34 -2.71
N HIS A 136 -8.38 -0.38 -1.78
CA HIS A 136 -8.45 1.04 -2.14
C HIS A 136 -7.30 1.46 -3.06
N THR A 137 -6.07 1.03 -2.77
CA THR A 137 -4.89 1.34 -3.59
C THR A 137 -5.05 0.79 -5.02
N VAL A 138 -5.50 -0.45 -5.16
CA VAL A 138 -5.77 -1.06 -6.47
C VAL A 138 -6.86 -0.29 -7.21
N ASP A 139 -7.96 0.04 -6.52
CA ASP A 139 -9.12 0.70 -7.11
C ASP A 139 -8.78 2.11 -7.65
N VAL A 140 -7.93 2.87 -6.95
CA VAL A 140 -7.53 4.22 -7.40
C VAL A 140 -6.38 4.23 -8.41
N THR A 141 -5.66 3.11 -8.58
CA THR A 141 -4.48 3.04 -9.46
C THR A 141 -4.78 3.43 -10.92
N PRO A 142 -5.89 2.99 -11.56
CA PRO A 142 -6.21 3.42 -12.93
C PRO A 142 -6.40 4.94 -13.05
N SER A 143 -7.10 5.57 -12.12
CA SER A 143 -7.29 7.03 -12.10
C SER A 143 -5.98 7.76 -11.81
N ALA A 144 -5.12 7.21 -10.96
CA ALA A 144 -3.78 7.73 -10.70
C ALA A 144 -2.90 7.70 -11.97
N ALA A 145 -2.95 6.60 -12.73
CA ALA A 145 -2.22 6.47 -13.98
C ALA A 145 -2.71 7.47 -15.03
N GLN A 146 -4.03 7.62 -15.17
CA GLN A 146 -4.60 8.63 -16.07
C GLN A 146 -4.19 10.05 -15.67
N LEU A 147 -4.25 10.39 -14.38
CA LEU A 147 -3.83 11.71 -13.90
C LEU A 147 -2.35 11.96 -14.18
N LEU A 148 -1.49 10.95 -14.01
CA LEU A 148 -0.08 11.04 -14.37
C LEU A 148 0.10 11.28 -15.88
N GLU A 149 -0.64 10.60 -16.74
CA GLU A 149 -0.62 10.84 -18.18
C GLU A 149 -1.07 12.27 -18.55
N GLU A 150 -2.13 12.79 -17.90
CA GLU A 150 -2.58 14.18 -18.08
C GLU A 150 -1.48 15.17 -17.66
N ILE A 151 -0.81 14.93 -16.52
CA ILE A 151 0.30 15.75 -16.05
C ILE A 151 1.47 15.71 -17.03
N VAL A 152 1.88 14.54 -17.48
CA VAL A 152 3.04 14.36 -18.39
C VAL A 152 2.79 15.04 -19.75
N ASN A 153 1.56 15.00 -20.25
CA ASN A 153 1.18 15.63 -21.52
C ASN A 153 0.80 17.11 -21.38
N GLY A 154 0.64 17.61 -20.15
CA GLY A 154 0.29 18.98 -19.83
C GLY A 154 1.50 19.91 -19.72
N PRO A 155 1.29 21.17 -19.28
CA PRO A 155 2.37 22.10 -19.05
C PRO A 155 3.17 21.67 -17.80
N LEU A 156 4.47 21.50 -17.98
CA LEU A 156 5.41 21.13 -16.92
C LEU A 156 6.30 22.32 -16.56
N ILE A 157 6.71 22.40 -15.30
CA ILE A 157 7.78 23.29 -14.86
C ILE A 157 9.08 22.82 -15.53
N PRO A 158 9.71 23.62 -16.39
CA PRO A 158 10.92 23.21 -17.08
C PRO A 158 12.09 23.17 -16.09
N THR A 159 13.05 22.29 -16.33
CA THR A 159 14.23 22.16 -15.46
C THR A 159 15.07 23.43 -15.40
N SER A 160 14.96 24.32 -16.41
CA SER A 160 15.60 25.64 -16.43
C SER A 160 15.10 26.58 -15.34
N ASP A 161 13.88 26.36 -14.84
CA ASP A 161 13.26 27.21 -13.82
C ASP A 161 13.61 26.73 -12.40
N LEU A 162 14.23 25.54 -12.29
CA LEU A 162 14.66 24.95 -11.03
C LEU A 162 16.13 25.31 -10.73
N PRO A 163 16.47 25.59 -9.46
CA PRO A 163 17.87 25.79 -9.09
C PRO A 163 18.68 24.53 -9.34
N THR A 164 19.93 24.69 -9.79
CA THR A 164 20.85 23.55 -9.94
C THR A 164 21.52 23.28 -8.59
N PRO A 165 21.40 22.04 -8.04
CA PRO A 165 22.06 21.70 -6.79
C PRO A 165 23.58 21.81 -6.92
N THR A 166 24.21 22.50 -5.98
CA THR A 166 25.67 22.60 -5.82
C THR A 166 26.29 21.24 -5.51
N GLU A 167 27.61 21.09 -5.67
CA GLU A 167 28.30 19.84 -5.30
C GLU A 167 28.14 19.47 -3.82
N ALA A 168 27.97 20.45 -2.93
CA ALA A 168 27.74 20.20 -1.52
C ALA A 168 26.34 19.65 -1.27
N GLU A 169 25.30 20.20 -1.92
CA GLU A 169 23.90 19.76 -1.78
C GLU A 169 23.64 18.36 -2.38
N ARG A 170 24.48 17.92 -3.32
CA ARG A 170 24.42 16.55 -3.87
C ARG A 170 25.01 15.49 -2.95
N LYS A 171 25.75 15.89 -1.91
CA LYS A 171 26.32 14.94 -0.94
C LYS A 171 25.27 14.64 0.13
N PRO A 172 25.21 13.40 0.64
CA PRO A 172 24.34 13.08 1.77
C PRO A 172 24.67 13.98 2.97
N PRO A 173 23.69 14.37 3.80
CA PRO A 173 23.94 15.15 5.00
C PRO A 173 24.93 14.40 5.90
N ARG A 174 25.92 15.11 6.45
CA ARG A 174 26.78 14.54 7.48
C ARG A 174 25.97 14.41 8.77
N LEU A 175 25.81 13.17 9.23
CA LEU A 175 25.33 12.85 10.58
C LEU A 175 26.34 13.32 11.64
#